data_AF-A0A350DKV0-F1
#
_entry.id   AF-A0A350DKV0-F1
#
_cell.length_a   1.000
_cell.length_b   1.000
_cell.length_c   1.000
_cell.angle_alpha   90.00
_cell.angle_beta   90.00
_cell.angle_gamma   90.00
#
_symmetry.space_group_name_H-M   'P 1'
#
loop_
_entity.id
_entity.type
_entity.pdbx_description
1 polymer ?
#
loop_
_entity_poly.entity_id
_entity_poly.type
_entity_poly.pdbx_seq_one_letter_code
_entity_poly.pdbx_strand_id
1 'polypeptide(L)'
;TAGQPATSNATDKTVTTLAELDAIVAANPKVLVDVTAEWCIECRIMDKNLFHNRPAQMQDWQLVRLDITETTAASKAILARYKLFGPPALLYYQDDQLVNQQVGEIGRAEFEQTLTALN
;
A
#
# COMPACT_ATOMS: atom_id res chain seq x y z
N THR A 1 5.42 28.63 22.57
CA THR A 1 5.77 28.56 21.13
C THR A 1 6.11 27.12 20.79
N ALA A 2 5.54 26.64 19.68
CA ALA A 2 5.89 25.43 18.93
C ALA A 2 5.67 24.06 19.63
N GLY A 3 5.08 23.04 19.01
CA GLY A 3 4.70 22.88 17.60
C GLY A 3 3.50 21.95 17.44
N GLN A 4 2.62 22.30 16.51
CA GLN A 4 1.67 21.35 15.94
C GLN A 4 2.45 20.21 15.26
N PRO A 5 2.09 18.93 15.49
CA PRO A 5 2.51 17.87 14.59
C PRO A 5 1.82 18.08 13.25
N ALA A 6 2.61 18.00 12.17
CA ALA A 6 2.12 18.10 10.80
C ALA A 6 1.15 16.95 10.53
N THR A 7 -0.14 17.27 10.40
CA THR A 7 -1.13 16.34 9.87
C THR A 7 -0.98 16.31 8.35
N SER A 8 -0.15 15.40 7.84
CA SER A 8 -0.19 15.02 6.44
C SER A 8 -1.52 14.29 6.18
N ASN A 9 -2.56 15.05 5.84
CA ASN A 9 -3.86 14.58 5.36
C ASN A 9 -3.72 13.97 3.95
N ALA A 10 -2.82 13.01 3.75
CA ALA A 10 -2.83 12.20 2.55
C ALA A 10 -4.07 11.30 2.64
N THR A 11 -5.17 11.74 2.03
CA THR A 11 -6.35 10.89 1.88
C THR A 11 -5.95 9.66 1.08
N ASP A 12 -6.29 8.49 1.61
CA ASP A 12 -6.03 7.22 0.94
C ASP A 12 -6.62 7.23 -0.46
N LYS A 13 -5.90 6.64 -1.39
CA LYS A 13 -6.36 6.48 -2.77
C LYS A 13 -6.80 5.04 -2.97
N THR A 14 -7.85 4.84 -3.73
CA THR A 14 -8.22 3.52 -4.25
C THR A 14 -8.15 3.59 -5.77
N VAL A 15 -7.48 2.62 -6.38
CA VAL A 15 -7.30 2.52 -7.83
C VAL A 15 -7.46 1.07 -8.27
N THR A 16 -7.81 0.86 -9.54
CA THR A 16 -8.08 -0.49 -10.09
C THR A 16 -7.21 -0.82 -11.29
N THR A 17 -6.37 0.12 -11.72
CA THR A 17 -5.53 -0.03 -12.91
C THR A 17 -4.08 0.35 -12.63
N LEU A 18 -3.19 -0.21 -13.45
CA LEU A 18 -1.76 0.11 -13.40
C LEU A 18 -1.48 1.56 -13.80
N ALA A 19 -2.22 2.12 -14.75
CA ALA A 19 -2.01 3.50 -15.20
C ALA A 19 -2.32 4.51 -14.07
N GLU A 20 -3.38 4.29 -13.31
CA GLU A 20 -3.71 5.11 -12.14
C GLU A 20 -2.65 4.97 -11.03
N LEU A 21 -2.20 3.74 -10.77
CA LEU A 21 -1.14 3.49 -9.81
C LEU A 21 0.17 4.17 -10.20
N ASP A 22 0.62 3.98 -11.44
CA ASP A 22 1.87 4.55 -11.98
C ASP A 22 1.85 6.09 -11.89
N ALA A 23 0.70 6.72 -12.14
CA ALA A 23 0.56 8.16 -11.99
C ALA A 23 0.71 8.64 -10.52
N ILE A 24 0.20 7.87 -9.55
CA ILE A 24 0.35 8.19 -8.12
C ILE A 24 1.80 7.98 -7.68
N VAL A 25 2.40 6.86 -8.08
CA VAL A 25 3.78 6.51 -7.75
C VAL A 25 4.75 7.57 -8.28
N ALA A 26 4.59 8.04 -9.51
CA ALA A 26 5.43 9.10 -10.08
C ALA A 26 5.25 10.48 -9.40
N ALA A 27 4.10 10.71 -8.76
CA ALA A 27 3.76 11.99 -8.13
C ALA A 27 4.14 12.07 -6.64
N ASN A 28 4.54 10.97 -6.01
CA ASN A 28 4.77 10.89 -4.57
C ASN A 28 6.12 10.21 -4.27
N PRO A 29 6.97 10.77 -3.38
CA PRO A 29 8.29 10.23 -3.11
C PRO A 29 8.26 8.88 -2.38
N LYS A 30 7.22 8.60 -1.58
CA LYS A 30 7.00 7.32 -0.90
C LYS A 30 5.55 6.89 -1.05
N VAL A 31 5.31 5.71 -1.63
CA VAL A 31 3.97 5.14 -1.81
C VAL A 31 3.92 3.74 -1.24
N LEU A 32 2.97 3.51 -0.34
CA LEU A 32 2.64 2.19 0.17
C LEU A 32 1.39 1.70 -0.55
N VAL A 33 1.50 0.58 -1.26
CA VAL A 33 0.39 0.00 -2.00
C VAL A 33 -0.10 -1.24 -1.27
N ASP A 34 -1.38 -1.26 -0.93
CA ASP A 34 -2.12 -2.42 -0.42
C ASP A 34 -2.87 -3.08 -1.58
N VAL A 35 -2.36 -4.21 -2.07
CA VAL A 35 -3.05 -5.02 -3.09
C VAL A 35 -4.14 -5.82 -2.38
N THR A 36 -5.40 -5.50 -2.68
CA THR A 36 -6.54 -5.89 -1.85
C THR A 36 -7.74 -6.35 -2.67
N ALA A 37 -8.69 -6.99 -2.00
CA ALA A 37 -9.98 -7.36 -2.58
C ALA A 37 -11.06 -7.51 -1.48
N GLU A 38 -12.33 -7.29 -1.82
CA GLU A 38 -13.44 -7.42 -0.87
C GLU A 38 -13.64 -8.86 -0.37
N TRP A 39 -13.37 -9.84 -1.23
CA TRP A 39 -13.48 -11.27 -0.91
C TRP A 39 -12.32 -11.81 -0.07
N CYS A 40 -11.30 -10.99 0.18
CA CYS A 40 -10.10 -11.35 0.93
C CYS A 40 -10.28 -11.03 2.42
N ILE A 41 -10.45 -12.06 3.25
CA ILE A 41 -10.66 -11.90 4.69
C ILE A 41 -9.41 -11.32 5.35
N GLU A 42 -8.23 -11.82 4.97
CA GLU A 42 -6.93 -11.41 5.50
C GLU A 42 -6.65 -9.93 5.19
N CYS A 43 -7.06 -9.45 4.01
CA CYS A 43 -6.95 -8.05 3.63
C CYS A 43 -7.73 -7.14 4.58
N ARG A 44 -8.95 -7.54 4.96
CA ARG A 44 -9.78 -6.79 5.92
C ARG A 44 -9.20 -6.80 7.34
N ILE A 45 -8.50 -7.87 7.71
CA ILE A 45 -7.78 -7.96 8.99
C ILE A 45 -6.59 -7.01 8.96
N MET A 46 -5.77 -7.07 7.92
CA MET A 46 -4.64 -6.15 7.72
C MET A 46 -5.08 -4.70 7.69
N ASP A 47 -6.17 -4.36 7.02
CA ASP A 47 -6.69 -2.99 6.97
C ASP A 47 -6.93 -2.41 8.37
N LYS A 48 -7.65 -3.17 9.21
CA LYS A 48 -7.92 -2.80 10.60
C LYS A 48 -6.63 -2.74 11.43
N ASN A 49 -5.75 -3.70 11.23
CA ASN A 49 -4.56 -3.89 12.05
C ASN A 49 -3.39 -3.00 11.64
N LEU A 50 -3.35 -2.46 10.43
CA LEU A 50 -2.21 -1.69 9.91
C LEU A 50 -2.59 -0.25 9.58
N PHE A 51 -3.77 -0.01 8.99
CA PHE A 51 -4.10 1.29 8.38
C PHE A 51 -5.08 2.14 9.18
N HIS A 52 -5.92 1.54 10.04
CA HIS A 52 -6.83 2.30 10.91
C HIS A 52 -6.06 3.09 11.97
N ASN A 53 -5.08 2.45 12.62
CA ASN A 53 -4.16 3.11 13.55
C ASN A 53 -2.74 3.03 13.00
N ARG A 54 -2.40 3.95 12.09
CA ARG A 54 -1.13 3.94 11.36
C ARG A 54 0.06 4.11 12.31
N PRO A 55 1.13 3.33 12.14
CA PRO A 55 2.36 3.57 12.87
C PRO A 55 3.00 4.89 12.44
N ALA A 56 3.76 5.53 13.34
CA ALA A 56 4.38 6.82 13.07
C ALA A 56 5.32 6.78 11.84
N GLN A 57 5.95 5.64 11.58
CA GLN A 57 6.82 5.41 10.43
C GLN A 57 6.11 5.53 9.07
N MET A 58 4.78 5.46 9.06
CA MET A 58 3.96 5.58 7.85
C MET A 58 3.55 7.03 7.53
N GLN A 59 3.83 8.01 8.39
CA GLN A 59 3.32 9.38 8.23
C GLN A 59 3.69 10.03 6.89
N ASP A 60 4.84 9.68 6.32
CA ASP A 60 5.33 10.23 5.05
C ASP A 60 4.99 9.37 3.82
N TRP A 61 4.20 8.31 4.00
CA TRP A 61 3.81 7.38 2.94
C TRP A 61 2.40 7.69 2.44
N GLN A 62 2.23 7.88 1.13
CA GLN A 62 0.91 7.89 0.52
C GLN A 62 0.39 6.44 0.45
N LEU A 63 -0.72 6.15 1.13
CA LEU A 63 -1.40 4.86 1.04
C LEU A 63 -2.26 4.79 -0.23
N VAL A 64 -2.09 3.71 -1.00
CA VAL A 64 -2.89 3.38 -2.18
C VAL A 64 -3.45 1.97 -2.03
N ARG A 65 -4.77 1.81 -2.04
CA ARG A 65 -5.41 0.51 -2.18
C ARG A 65 -5.53 0.18 -3.67
N LEU A 66 -4.81 -0.85 -4.09
CA LEU A 66 -4.89 -1.40 -5.44
C LEU A 66 -5.90 -2.53 -5.44
N ASP A 67 -7.13 -2.17 -5.77
CA ASP A 67 -8.28 -3.06 -5.65
C ASP A 67 -8.41 -3.97 -6.88
N ILE A 68 -8.33 -5.27 -6.62
CA ILE A 68 -8.48 -6.34 -7.62
C ILE A 68 -9.71 -7.21 -7.38
N THR A 69 -10.72 -6.68 -6.67
CA THR A 69 -11.98 -7.37 -6.36
C THR A 69 -12.62 -7.94 -7.62
N GLU A 70 -12.76 -7.10 -8.65
CA GLU A 70 -13.32 -7.50 -9.93
C GLU A 70 -12.29 -8.24 -10.80
N THR A 71 -12.71 -9.38 -11.37
CA THR A 71 -11.87 -10.15 -12.30
C THR A 71 -11.92 -9.54 -13.70
N THR A 72 -10.98 -8.64 -13.98
CA THR A 72 -10.88 -7.89 -15.23
C THR A 72 -9.52 -8.11 -15.90
N ALA A 73 -9.33 -7.57 -17.11
CA ALA A 73 -8.01 -7.54 -17.73
C ALA A 73 -7.02 -6.70 -16.90
N ALA A 74 -7.49 -5.63 -16.25
CA ALA A 74 -6.65 -4.77 -15.43
C ALA A 74 -6.16 -5.49 -14.16
N SER A 75 -7.05 -6.17 -13.43
CA SER A 75 -6.64 -6.94 -12.25
C SER A 75 -5.70 -8.11 -12.59
N LYS A 76 -5.91 -8.78 -13.74
CA LYS A 76 -4.96 -9.77 -14.26
C LYS A 76 -3.59 -9.16 -14.58
N ALA A 77 -3.55 -7.97 -15.17
CA ALA A 77 -2.31 -7.27 -15.48
C ALA A 77 -1.57 -6.82 -14.21
N ILE A 78 -2.30 -6.38 -13.19
CA ILE A 78 -1.76 -6.07 -11.86
C ILE A 78 -1.07 -7.30 -11.27
N LEU A 79 -1.80 -8.41 -11.16
CA LEU A 79 -1.26 -9.67 -10.62
C LEU A 79 -0.03 -10.14 -11.41
N ALA A 80 -0.08 -10.05 -12.74
CA ALA A 80 1.04 -10.43 -13.61
C ALA A 80 2.28 -9.55 -13.39
N ARG A 81 2.12 -8.22 -13.31
CA ARG A 81 3.23 -7.26 -13.10
C ARG A 81 3.99 -7.59 -11.81
N TYR A 82 3.26 -7.86 -10.74
CA TYR A 82 3.83 -8.12 -9.41
C TYR A 82 4.08 -9.59 -9.11
N LYS A 83 3.83 -10.47 -10.09
CA LYS A 83 3.96 -11.94 -9.96
C LYS A 83 3.17 -12.49 -8.77
N LEU A 84 1.98 -11.96 -8.55
CA LEU A 84 1.07 -12.34 -7.47
C LEU A 84 0.04 -13.33 -8.00
N PHE A 85 -0.32 -14.31 -7.16
CA PHE A 85 -1.50 -15.15 -7.40
C PHE A 85 -2.79 -14.48 -6.94
N GLY A 86 -2.70 -13.59 -5.96
CA GLY A 86 -3.82 -12.88 -5.35
C GLY A 86 -3.35 -11.97 -4.22
N PRO A 87 -4.28 -11.28 -3.55
CA PRO A 87 -4.03 -10.51 -2.34
C PRO A 87 -4.04 -11.43 -1.09
N PRO A 88 -3.58 -10.95 0.09
CA PRO A 88 -2.98 -9.64 0.31
C PRO A 88 -1.51 -9.56 -0.14
N ALA A 89 -1.09 -8.36 -0.51
CA ALA A 89 0.32 -8.03 -0.67
C ALA A 89 0.55 -6.53 -0.40
N LEU A 90 1.72 -6.19 0.14
CA LEU A 90 2.17 -4.81 0.31
C LEU A 90 3.34 -4.53 -0.64
N LEU A 91 3.25 -3.42 -1.36
CA LEU A 91 4.30 -2.94 -2.25
C LEU A 91 4.80 -1.59 -1.76
N TYR A 92 6.11 -1.42 -1.71
CA TYR A 92 6.76 -0.23 -1.20
C TYR A 92 7.49 0.45 -2.34
N TYR A 93 7.06 1.65 -2.68
CA TYR A 93 7.70 2.48 -3.69
C TYR A 93 8.43 3.65 -3.06
N GLN A 94 9.64 3.92 -3.55
CA GLN A 94 10.40 5.13 -3.26
C GLN A 94 10.96 5.70 -4.55
N ASP A 95 10.75 7.00 -4.77
CA ASP A 95 11.23 7.71 -5.97
C ASP A 95 10.92 6.94 -7.27
N ASP A 96 9.66 6.52 -7.42
CA ASP A 96 9.13 5.74 -8.56
C ASP A 96 9.67 4.30 -8.70
N GLN A 97 10.47 3.83 -7.75
CA GLN A 97 11.05 2.48 -7.75
C GLN A 97 10.38 1.57 -6.73
N LEU A 98 10.04 0.34 -7.13
CA LEU A 98 9.60 -0.70 -6.21
C LEU A 98 10.81 -1.18 -5.40
N VAL A 99 10.90 -0.80 -4.13
CA VAL A 99 12.04 -1.09 -3.25
C VAL A 99 11.82 -2.30 -2.36
N ASN A 100 10.56 -2.65 -2.07
CA ASN A 100 10.22 -3.84 -1.31
C ASN A 100 8.83 -4.38 -1.67
N GLN A 101 8.62 -5.67 -1.44
CA GLN A 101 7.37 -6.38 -1.66
C GLN A 101 7.19 -7.46 -0.60
N GLN A 102 6.05 -7.44 0.11
CA GLN A 102 5.63 -8.49 1.04
C GLN A 102 4.38 -9.17 0.50
N VAL A 103 4.35 -10.50 0.48
CA VAL A 103 3.27 -11.30 -0.10
C VAL A 103 2.65 -12.18 0.98
N GLY A 104 1.31 -12.18 1.04
CA GLY A 104 0.56 -12.90 2.07
C GLY A 104 0.21 -12.00 3.26
N GLU A 105 -0.18 -12.62 4.38
CA GLU A 105 -0.53 -11.90 5.60
C GLU A 105 0.70 -11.24 6.23
N ILE A 106 0.62 -9.93 6.53
CA ILE A 106 1.68 -9.19 7.21
C ILE A 106 1.22 -8.75 8.59
N GLY A 107 2.00 -9.12 9.61
CA GLY A 107 1.78 -8.72 10.98
C GLY A 107 2.25 -7.30 11.28
N ARG A 108 1.69 -6.68 12.32
CA ARG A 108 1.99 -5.31 12.76
C ARG A 108 3.49 -5.06 12.97
N ALA A 109 4.17 -5.94 13.70
CA ALA A 109 5.58 -5.76 14.03
C ALA A 109 6.47 -5.82 12.78
N GLU A 110 6.19 -6.75 11.86
CA GLU A 110 6.92 -6.88 10.60
C GLU A 110 6.70 -5.67 9.68
N PHE A 111 5.46 -5.17 9.62
CA PHE A 111 5.11 -3.96 8.90
C PHE A 111 5.89 -2.74 9.41
N GLU A 112 5.92 -2.53 10.73
CA GLU A 112 6.65 -1.43 11.35
C GLU A 112 8.17 -1.55 11.16
N GLN A 113 8.71 -2.76 11.27
CA GLN A 113 10.14 -3.01 11.01
C GLN A 113 10.51 -2.68 9.56
N THR A 114 9.65 -3.07 8.61
CA THR A 114 9.85 -2.78 7.18
C THR A 114 9.84 -1.28 6.91
N LEU A 115 8.83 -0.56 7.41
CA LEU A 115 8.78 0.91 7.28
C LEU A 115 9.99 1.59 7.90
N THR A 116 10.48 1.08 9.04
CA THR A 116 11.68 1.61 9.71
C THR A 116 12.93 1.39 8.85
N ALA A 117 13.06 0.25 8.19
CA ALA A 117 14.20 -0.06 7.33
C ALA A 117 14.20 0.75 6.02
N LEU A 118 13.04 1.23 5.59
CA LEU A 118 12.86 2.01 4.36
C LEU A 118 12.79 3.54 4.61
N ASN A 119 12.89 3.99 5.87
CA ASN A 119 12.91 5.41 6.20
C ASN A 119 14.33 5.93 6.40
#